data_AF-A0A3D0D3P9-F1
#
_entry.id   AF-A0A3D0D3P9-F1
#
_cell.length_a   1.000
_cell.length_b   1.000
_cell.length_c   1.000
_cell.angle_alpha   90.00
_cell.angle_beta   90.00
_cell.angle_gamma   90.00
#
_symmetry.space_group_name_H-M   'P 1'
#
loop_
_entity.id
_entity.type
_entity.pdbx_description
1 polymer ?
#
loop_
_entity_poly.entity_id
_entity_poly.type
_entity_poly.pdbx_seq_one_letter_code
_entity_poly.pdbx_strand_id
1 'polypeptide(L)'
;MRREIGLRKIGYPIDLVQMRRYSFQNEEFLLVEVLENKPMPKIVMTKVPGTWDWAYYEAEHGKAATAQFRWAVAVVAALLKAENWDIEYNLNKYYAGFKLGARLVFSVTWGGTNVWKLTLKLPQGVAEGFKGRHWEFQRYDNEFHDAVLRPLHPEAPDIMGLKPFFVAA
;
A
#
# COMPACT_ATOMS: atom_id res chain seq x y z
N MET A 1 -1.47 21.75 -28.02
CA MET A 1 -2.34 20.67 -27.47
C MET A 1 -2.40 19.54 -28.48
N ARG A 2 -1.62 18.45 -28.30
CA ARG A 2 -1.75 17.23 -29.13
C ARG A 2 -2.74 16.30 -28.41
N ARG A 3 -3.83 15.93 -29.07
CA ARG A 3 -4.70 14.84 -28.63
C ARG A 3 -4.09 13.54 -29.16
N GLU A 4 -3.75 12.61 -28.28
CA GLU A 4 -3.38 11.25 -28.66
C GLU A 4 -4.66 10.45 -28.90
N ILE A 5 -4.82 9.93 -30.12
CA ILE A 5 -5.95 9.08 -30.50
C ILE A 5 -5.54 7.63 -30.19
N GLY A 6 -6.13 7.03 -29.16
CA GLY A 6 -5.86 5.65 -28.76
C GLY A 6 -6.52 4.62 -29.70
N LEU A 7 -5.85 4.26 -30.79
CA LEU A 7 -6.37 3.33 -31.83
C LEU A 7 -6.08 1.84 -31.59
N ARG A 8 -5.41 1.46 -30.48
CA ARG A 8 -4.85 0.09 -30.31
C ARG A 8 -5.82 -0.98 -29.81
N LYS A 9 -7.14 -0.77 -29.87
CA LYS A 9 -8.14 -1.77 -29.40
C LYS A 9 -8.55 -2.80 -30.46
N ILE A 10 -8.00 -2.72 -31.67
CA ILE A 10 -8.40 -3.52 -32.82
C ILE A 10 -7.12 -4.21 -33.31
N GLY A 11 -7.04 -5.54 -33.21
CA GLY A 11 -5.81 -6.34 -33.38
C GLY A 11 -5.28 -6.45 -34.81
N TYR A 12 -5.21 -5.33 -35.55
CA TYR A 12 -4.65 -5.25 -36.89
C TYR A 12 -3.25 -4.59 -36.85
N PRO A 13 -2.34 -4.95 -37.78
CA PRO A 13 -1.11 -4.20 -37.96
C PRO A 13 -1.46 -2.80 -38.49
N ILE A 14 -1.18 -1.77 -37.69
CA ILE A 14 -1.45 -0.38 -38.03
C ILE A 14 -0.12 0.38 -37.98
N ASP A 15 0.26 0.97 -39.11
CA ASP A 15 1.35 1.93 -39.18
C ASP A 15 0.81 3.35 -38.98
N LEU A 16 1.41 4.07 -38.05
CA LEU A 16 1.09 5.48 -37.81
C LEU A 16 1.97 6.33 -38.71
N VAL A 17 1.36 7.12 -39.58
CA VAL A 17 2.07 8.09 -40.41
C VAL A 17 1.70 9.51 -40.01
N GLN A 18 2.70 10.38 -39.89
CA GLN A 18 2.50 11.81 -39.72
C GLN A 18 2.77 12.51 -41.05
N MET A 19 1.77 13.24 -41.56
CA MET A 19 1.90 14.05 -42.76
C MET A 19 1.96 15.53 -42.41
N ARG A 20 2.88 16.26 -43.03
CA ARG A 20 2.97 17.72 -42.93
C ARG A 20 3.05 18.31 -44.33
N ARG A 21 2.17 19.26 -44.62
CA ARG A 21 2.22 20.02 -45.87
C ARG A 21 2.89 21.36 -45.62
N TYR A 22 3.86 21.69 -46.44
CA TYR A 22 4.51 22.98 -46.49
C TYR A 22 4.21 23.62 -47.85
N SER A 23 3.84 24.89 -47.85
CA SER A 23 3.68 25.68 -49.07
C SER A 23 4.64 26.86 -48.99
N PHE A 24 5.51 27.02 -49.97
CA PHE A 24 6.39 28.17 -50.07
C PHE A 24 6.35 28.74 -51.48
N GLN A 25 5.98 30.02 -51.58
CA GLN A 25 5.66 30.69 -52.84
C GLN A 25 4.62 29.90 -53.65
N ASN A 26 4.99 29.37 -54.82
CA ASN A 26 4.11 28.56 -55.69
C ASN A 26 4.41 27.05 -55.63
N GLU A 27 5.24 26.61 -54.69
CA GLU A 27 5.60 25.20 -54.53
C GLU A 27 4.97 24.61 -53.27
N GLU A 28 4.40 23.42 -53.41
CA GLU A 28 3.89 22.62 -52.28
C GLU A 28 4.76 21.37 -52.08
N PHE A 29 5.13 21.13 -50.83
CA PHE A 29 5.87 19.96 -50.39
C PHE A 29 5.07 19.19 -49.34
N LEU A 30 5.07 17.87 -49.46
CA LEU A 30 4.49 16.96 -48.48
C LEU A 30 5.60 16.13 -47.84
N LEU A 31 5.77 16.29 -46.52
CA LEU A 31 6.62 15.44 -45.71
C LEU A 31 5.76 14.36 -45.06
N VAL A 32 6.09 13.09 -45.31
CA VAL A 32 5.43 11.94 -44.71
C VAL A 32 6.45 11.17 -43.87
N GLU A 33 6.22 11.11 -42.56
CA GLU A 33 7.06 10.40 -41.60
C GLU A 33 6.30 9.17 -41.07
N VAL A 34 6.90 7.98 -41.14
CA VAL A 34 6.36 6.78 -40.48
C VAL A 34 6.83 6.78 -39.03
N LEU A 35 5.90 6.76 -38.08
CA LEU A 35 6.21 6.80 -36.66
C LEU A 35 6.49 5.39 -36.14
N GLU A 36 7.67 5.18 -35.55
CA GLU A 36 8.00 3.92 -34.91
C GLU A 36 7.06 3.63 -33.74
N ASN A 37 6.45 2.44 -33.77
CA ASN A 37 5.65 1.95 -32.66
C ASN A 37 6.56 1.63 -31.47
N LYS A 38 6.48 2.42 -30.40
CA LYS A 38 7.19 2.11 -29.14
C LYS A 38 6.87 0.66 -28.71
N PRO A 39 7.89 -0.19 -28.45
CA PRO A 39 7.66 -1.55 -27.99
C PRO A 39 6.87 -1.49 -26.68
N MET A 40 5.76 -2.22 -26.62
CA MET A 40 5.01 -2.31 -25.37
C MET A 40 5.87 -2.98 -24.29
N PRO A 41 5.79 -2.54 -23.02
CA PRO A 41 6.36 -3.30 -21.93
C PRO A 41 5.79 -4.72 -21.98
N LYS A 42 6.66 -5.73 -21.83
CA LYS A 42 6.24 -7.14 -21.78
C LYS A 42 5.16 -7.29 -20.72
N ILE A 43 4.01 -7.85 -21.10
CA ILE A 43 2.94 -8.21 -20.17
C ILE A 43 3.49 -9.32 -19.28
N VAL A 44 3.92 -8.98 -18.07
CA VAL A 44 4.27 -9.97 -17.04
C VAL A 44 2.95 -10.46 -16.47
N MET A 45 2.69 -11.77 -16.56
CA MET A 45 1.57 -12.40 -15.89
C MET A 45 1.62 -12.06 -14.40
N THR A 46 0.54 -11.49 -13.87
CA THR A 46 0.38 -11.24 -12.45
C THR A 46 0.45 -12.60 -11.73
N LYS A 47 1.46 -12.78 -10.87
CA LYS A 47 1.56 -13.99 -10.03
C LYS A 47 0.23 -14.16 -9.26
N VAL A 48 -0.24 -15.41 -9.14
CA VAL A 48 -1.38 -15.75 -8.28
C VAL A 48 -1.17 -15.07 -6.92
N PRO A 49 -2.17 -14.37 -6.36
CA PRO A 49 -2.05 -13.82 -5.02
C PRO A 49 -1.69 -14.98 -4.08
N GLY A 50 -0.47 -14.95 -3.52
CA GLY A 50 -0.08 -15.95 -2.54
C GLY A 50 -1.07 -15.93 -1.38
N THR A 51 -1.44 -17.09 -0.86
CA THR A 51 -2.17 -17.16 0.40
C THR A 51 -1.19 -16.75 1.50
N TRP A 52 -1.41 -15.58 2.09
CA TRP A 52 -0.59 -15.07 3.18
C TRP A 52 -1.13 -15.65 4.48
N ASP A 53 -0.58 -16.79 4.90
CA ASP A 53 -0.94 -17.44 6.15
C ASP A 53 0.17 -17.25 7.21
N TRP A 54 -0.07 -17.76 8.41
CA TRP A 54 0.90 -17.71 9.48
C TRP A 54 2.19 -18.50 9.15
N ALA A 55 2.09 -19.57 8.36
CA ALA A 55 3.23 -20.36 7.96
C ALA A 55 4.17 -19.58 7.03
N TYR A 56 3.61 -18.76 6.12
CA TYR A 56 4.37 -17.83 5.30
C TYR A 56 5.17 -16.84 6.17
N TYR A 57 4.52 -16.23 7.16
CA TYR A 57 5.24 -15.31 8.06
C TYR A 57 6.30 -16.02 8.90
N GLU A 58 6.03 -17.23 9.41
CA GLU A 58 7.03 -17.99 10.17
C GLU A 58 8.26 -18.34 9.31
N ALA A 59 8.07 -18.61 8.02
CA ALA A 59 9.16 -18.88 7.09
C ALA A 59 10.01 -17.63 6.79
N GLU A 60 9.38 -16.47 6.61
CA GLU A 60 10.06 -15.22 6.22
C GLU A 60 10.66 -14.45 7.41
N HIS A 61 9.97 -14.44 8.55
CA HIS A 61 10.26 -13.62 9.73
C HIS A 61 10.72 -14.46 10.93
N GLY A 62 10.65 -15.78 10.84
CA GLY A 62 10.95 -16.69 11.94
C GLY A 62 9.79 -16.82 12.94
N LYS A 63 9.83 -17.92 13.70
CA LYS A 63 8.76 -18.30 14.63
C LYS A 63 8.56 -17.31 15.77
N ALA A 64 9.64 -16.83 16.36
CA ALA A 64 9.58 -15.93 17.53
C ALA A 64 8.95 -14.58 17.17
N ALA A 65 9.41 -13.94 16.09
CA ALA A 65 8.86 -12.67 15.65
C ALA A 65 7.41 -12.82 15.17
N THR A 66 7.10 -13.91 14.45
CA THR A 66 5.73 -14.18 14.00
C THR A 66 4.79 -14.43 15.17
N ALA A 67 5.24 -15.08 16.25
CA ALA A 67 4.44 -15.25 17.45
C ALA A 67 4.11 -13.90 18.11
N GLN A 68 5.09 -12.98 18.21
CA GLN A 68 4.86 -11.63 18.73
C GLN A 68 3.88 -10.84 17.85
N PHE A 69 4.07 -10.89 16.53
CA PHE A 69 3.17 -10.26 15.56
C PHE A 69 1.75 -10.81 15.67
N ARG A 70 1.60 -12.14 15.68
CA ARG A 70 0.30 -12.81 15.79
C ARG A 70 -0.39 -12.47 17.10
N TRP A 71 0.35 -12.42 18.20
CA TRP A 71 -0.17 -11.98 19.49
C TRP A 71 -0.68 -10.54 19.42
N ALA A 72 0.08 -9.62 18.81
CA ALA A 72 -0.35 -8.23 18.65
C ALA A 72 -1.64 -8.11 17.83
N VAL A 73 -1.75 -8.86 16.74
CA VAL A 73 -2.98 -8.95 15.92
C VAL A 73 -4.16 -9.46 16.75
N ALA A 74 -3.96 -10.50 17.55
CA ALA A 74 -5.01 -11.06 18.40
C ALA A 74 -5.48 -10.07 19.48
N VAL A 75 -4.56 -9.33 20.10
CA VAL A 75 -4.88 -8.31 21.11
C VAL A 75 -5.65 -7.14 20.50
N VAL A 76 -5.23 -6.66 19.32
CA VAL A 76 -5.98 -5.62 18.60
C VAL A 76 -7.38 -6.12 18.26
N ALA A 77 -7.53 -7.34 17.71
CA ALA A 77 -8.83 -7.93 17.40
C ALA A 77 -9.73 -8.04 18.64
N ALA A 78 -9.17 -8.46 19.79
CA ALA A 78 -9.89 -8.54 21.05
C ALA A 78 -10.35 -7.17 21.55
N LEU A 79 -9.51 -6.12 21.42
CA LEU A 79 -9.85 -4.75 21.77
C LEU A 79 -11.01 -4.23 20.93
N LEU A 80 -10.96 -4.41 19.61
CA LEU A 80 -12.03 -3.96 18.70
C LEU A 80 -13.35 -4.67 19.02
N LYS A 81 -13.30 -5.97 19.30
CA LYS A 81 -14.48 -6.75 19.71
C LYS A 81 -15.05 -6.28 21.05
N ALA A 82 -14.20 -5.92 22.02
CA ALA A 82 -14.63 -5.39 23.32
C ALA A 82 -15.32 -4.01 23.18
N GLU A 83 -14.90 -3.20 22.21
CA GLU A 83 -15.55 -1.93 21.85
C GLU A 83 -16.79 -2.12 20.95
N ASN A 84 -17.21 -3.37 20.73
CA ASN A 84 -18.34 -3.75 19.88
C ASN A 84 -18.18 -3.29 18.41
N TRP A 85 -16.93 -3.24 17.94
CA TRP A 85 -16.60 -3.00 16.54
C TRP A 85 -16.41 -4.33 15.82
N ASP A 86 -17.35 -4.66 14.93
CA ASP A 86 -17.30 -5.88 14.12
C ASP A 86 -16.33 -5.71 12.94
N ILE A 87 -15.03 -5.72 13.26
CA ILE A 87 -13.94 -5.52 12.30
C ILE A 87 -13.12 -6.79 12.20
N GLU A 88 -13.18 -7.42 11.03
CA GLU A 88 -12.32 -8.54 10.68
C GLU A 88 -10.94 -8.05 10.20
N TYR A 89 -9.92 -8.87 10.42
CA TYR A 89 -8.59 -8.63 9.89
C TYR A 89 -8.27 -9.57 8.73
N ASN A 90 -7.48 -9.08 7.79
CA ASN A 90 -6.96 -9.85 6.67
C ASN A 90 -5.43 -9.88 6.69
N LEU A 91 -4.86 -11.06 6.46
CA LEU A 91 -3.42 -11.22 6.30
C LEU A 91 -3.01 -10.86 4.87
N ASN A 92 -2.03 -9.99 4.75
CA ASN A 92 -1.43 -9.54 3.49
C ASN A 92 0.07 -9.82 3.52
N LYS A 93 0.78 -9.69 2.40
CA LYS A 93 2.21 -10.02 2.34
C LYS A 93 3.06 -9.37 3.45
N TYR A 94 2.76 -8.13 3.84
CA TYR A 94 3.58 -7.38 4.79
C TYR A 94 2.82 -6.91 6.04
N TYR A 95 1.53 -7.23 6.17
CA TYR A 95 0.73 -6.71 7.27
C TYR A 95 -0.56 -7.51 7.51
N ALA A 96 -1.07 -7.42 8.72
CA ALA A 96 -2.43 -7.79 9.08
C ALA A 96 -3.27 -6.50 9.17
N GLY A 97 -4.26 -6.38 8.31
CA GLY A 97 -5.05 -5.15 8.16
C GLY A 97 -6.47 -5.31 8.67
N PHE A 98 -6.93 -4.36 9.48
CA PHE A 98 -8.27 -4.28 10.05
C PHE A 98 -9.08 -3.28 9.23
N LYS A 99 -10.11 -3.76 8.53
CA LYS A 99 -10.88 -2.96 7.58
C LYS A 99 -12.30 -2.70 8.07
N LEU A 100 -12.72 -1.44 7.99
CA LEU A 100 -14.11 -1.05 8.16
C LEU A 100 -14.69 -0.75 6.77
N GLY A 101 -15.47 -1.70 6.24
CA GLY A 101 -15.89 -1.69 4.84
C GLY A 101 -14.69 -1.72 3.89
N ALA A 102 -14.57 -0.72 3.01
CA ALA A 102 -13.45 -0.62 2.06
C ALA A 102 -12.19 0.05 2.64
N ARG A 103 -12.28 0.65 3.84
CA ARG A 103 -11.20 1.46 4.43
C ARG A 103 -10.34 0.63 5.37
N LEU A 104 -9.01 0.66 5.17
CA LEU A 104 -8.05 0.16 6.15
C LEU A 104 -7.91 1.19 7.28
N VAL A 105 -8.30 0.81 8.50
CA VAL A 105 -8.32 1.71 9.66
C VAL A 105 -7.09 1.48 10.54
N PHE A 106 -6.74 0.21 10.73
CA PHE A 106 -5.57 -0.20 11.52
C PHE A 106 -4.78 -1.27 10.80
N SER A 107 -3.48 -1.31 11.02
CA SER A 107 -2.68 -2.46 10.61
C SER A 107 -1.53 -2.75 11.54
N VAL A 108 -1.26 -4.03 11.76
CA VAL A 108 0.02 -4.49 12.31
C VAL A 108 0.89 -4.82 11.11
N THR A 109 2.00 -4.10 10.95
CA THR A 109 2.85 -4.14 9.74
C THR A 109 4.25 -4.62 10.08
N TRP A 110 4.87 -5.34 9.16
CA TRP A 110 6.29 -5.66 9.25
C TRP A 110 7.11 -4.42 8.90
N GLY A 111 7.96 -3.99 9.83
CA GLY A 111 8.95 -2.92 9.64
C GLY A 111 10.34 -3.41 9.22
N GLY A 112 10.53 -4.73 9.16
CA GLY A 112 11.77 -5.43 8.81
C GLY A 112 11.59 -6.94 9.05
N THR A 113 12.69 -7.71 9.01
CA THR A 113 12.63 -9.18 9.15
C THR A 113 12.07 -9.61 10.51
N ASN A 114 12.45 -8.96 11.61
CA ASN A 114 12.03 -9.39 12.96
C ASN A 114 11.34 -8.26 13.74
N VAL A 115 10.93 -7.20 13.07
CA VAL A 115 10.37 -6.00 13.71
C VAL A 115 9.00 -5.74 13.13
N TRP A 116 8.01 -5.63 14.01
CA TRP A 116 6.67 -5.22 13.64
C TRP A 116 6.33 -3.85 14.22
N LYS A 117 5.33 -3.21 13.63
CA LYS A 117 4.87 -1.86 13.93
C LYS A 117 3.35 -1.84 13.91
N LEU A 118 2.76 -0.91 14.65
CA LEU A 118 1.35 -0.60 14.58
C LEU A 118 1.16 0.66 13.74
N THR A 119 0.18 0.64 12.86
CA THR A 119 -0.15 1.74 11.97
C THR A 119 -1.59 2.16 12.20
N LEU A 120 -1.80 3.44 12.51
CA LEU A 120 -3.08 4.01 12.93
C LEU A 120 -3.42 5.21 12.04
N LYS A 121 -4.67 5.31 11.56
CA LYS A 121 -5.17 6.47 10.81
C LYS A 121 -5.41 7.67 11.74
N LEU A 122 -4.36 8.35 12.17
CA LEU A 122 -4.45 9.53 13.04
C LEU A 122 -4.20 10.82 12.25
N PRO A 123 -4.79 11.97 12.64
CA PRO A 123 -4.35 13.27 12.12
C PRO A 123 -2.88 13.53 12.48
N GLN A 124 -2.12 14.14 11.56
CA GLN A 124 -0.69 14.40 11.73
C GLN A 124 -0.35 15.13 13.05
N GLY A 125 -1.09 16.18 13.41
CA GLY A 125 -0.85 16.92 14.65
C GLY A 125 -1.04 16.09 15.92
N VAL A 126 -1.94 15.10 15.89
CA VAL A 126 -2.13 14.14 16.99
C VAL A 126 -0.98 13.13 17.03
N ALA A 127 -0.55 12.66 15.85
CA ALA A 127 0.53 11.69 15.72
C ALA A 127 1.89 12.25 16.18
N GLU A 128 2.24 13.48 15.77
CA GLU A 128 3.51 14.13 16.13
C GLU A 128 3.58 14.50 17.61
N GLY A 129 2.43 14.75 18.24
CA GLY A 129 2.33 14.99 19.69
C GLY A 129 2.40 13.70 20.54
N PHE A 130 2.43 12.52 19.92
CA PHE A 130 2.37 11.25 20.63
C PHE A 130 3.62 11.01 21.49
N LYS A 131 3.42 10.81 22.79
CA LYS A 131 4.46 10.38 23.74
C LYS A 131 3.97 9.14 24.49
N GLY A 132 4.33 7.96 23.97
CA GLY A 132 4.02 6.68 24.59
C GLY A 132 5.11 6.23 25.56
N ARG A 133 4.73 5.60 26.68
CA ARG A 133 5.69 4.98 27.61
C ARG A 133 6.29 3.67 27.05
N HIS A 134 5.50 2.94 26.27
CA HIS A 134 5.86 1.63 25.70
C HIS A 134 5.96 1.65 24.18
N TRP A 135 5.79 2.84 23.58
CA TRP A 135 5.65 3.03 22.15
C TRP A 135 6.47 4.23 21.69
N GLU A 136 7.20 4.03 20.61
CA GLU A 136 7.96 5.05 19.92
C GLU A 136 7.22 5.46 18.65
N PHE A 137 6.96 6.76 18.49
CA PHE A 137 6.52 7.31 17.22
C PHE A 137 7.70 7.34 16.25
N GLN A 138 7.57 6.64 15.13
CA GLN A 138 8.64 6.52 14.14
C GLN A 138 8.52 7.59 13.06
N ARG A 139 7.33 7.71 12.48
CA ARG A 139 7.03 8.66 11.40
C ARG A 139 5.53 8.79 11.17
N TYR A 140 5.17 9.87 10.47
CA TYR A 140 3.88 10.01 9.82
C TYR A 140 4.03 9.72 8.32
N ASP A 141 3.16 8.87 7.78
CA ASP A 141 3.10 8.58 6.35
C ASP A 141 2.15 9.56 5.67
N ASN A 142 2.68 10.44 4.82
CA ASN A 142 1.88 11.45 4.14
C ASN A 142 1.07 10.90 2.97
N GLU A 143 1.46 9.74 2.40
CA GLU A 143 0.76 9.12 1.28
C GLU A 143 -0.48 8.39 1.80
N PHE A 144 -0.32 7.66 2.90
CA PHE A 144 -1.42 6.89 3.49
C PHE A 144 -2.14 7.64 4.62
N HIS A 145 -1.62 8.77 5.10
CA HIS A 145 -2.14 9.52 6.24
C HIS A 145 -2.27 8.64 7.50
N ASP A 146 -1.18 7.99 7.87
CA ASP A 146 -1.12 7.17 9.08
C ASP A 146 0.14 7.38 9.93
N ALA A 147 -0.04 7.17 11.23
CA ALA A 147 1.00 7.21 12.22
C ALA A 147 1.61 5.82 12.36
N VAL A 148 2.95 5.73 12.27
CA VAL A 148 3.70 4.50 12.46
C VAL A 148 4.28 4.47 13.87
N LEU A 149 3.79 3.55 14.68
CA LEU A 149 4.24 3.34 16.06
C LEU A 149 5.01 2.02 16.18
N ARG A 150 6.16 2.06 16.84
CA ARG A 150 6.96 0.86 17.13
C ARG A 150 6.86 0.53 18.63
N PRO A 151 6.63 -0.74 19.00
CA PRO A 151 6.73 -1.14 20.40
C PRO A 151 8.19 -1.09 20.86
N LEU A 152 8.43 -0.52 22.05
CA LEU A 152 9.75 -0.56 22.69
C LEU A 152 10.07 -1.97 23.22
N HIS A 153 9.04 -2.68 23.67
CA HIS A 153 9.09 -4.06 24.18
C HIS A 153 8.15 -4.96 23.35
N PRO A 154 8.62 -5.52 22.23
CA PRO A 154 7.77 -6.29 21.30
C PRO A 154 7.25 -7.61 21.88
N GLU A 155 7.87 -8.12 22.94
CA GLU A 155 7.45 -9.32 23.68
C GLU A 155 6.21 -9.12 24.56
N ALA A 156 5.96 -7.90 25.03
CA ALA A 156 4.83 -7.56 25.91
C ALA A 156 4.40 -6.10 25.75
N PRO A 157 3.99 -5.65 24.55
CA PRO A 157 3.63 -4.26 24.33
C PRO A 157 2.27 -3.95 24.94
N ASP A 158 2.17 -2.79 25.58
CA ASP A 158 0.90 -2.29 26.11
C ASP A 158 0.03 -1.70 24.99
N ILE A 159 -0.68 -2.57 24.26
CA ILE A 159 -1.63 -2.16 23.20
C ILE A 159 -2.87 -1.49 23.83
N MET A 160 -3.25 -1.87 25.05
CA MET A 160 -4.41 -1.29 25.73
C MET A 160 -4.21 0.20 26.02
N GLY A 161 -2.99 0.63 26.33
CA GLY A 161 -2.63 2.04 26.46
C GLY A 161 -2.85 2.87 25.19
N LEU A 162 -2.98 2.25 24.01
CA LEU A 162 -3.29 2.93 22.76
C LEU A 162 -4.78 3.06 22.46
N LYS A 163 -5.66 2.49 23.29
CA LYS A 163 -7.12 2.51 23.08
C LYS A 163 -7.70 3.87 22.67
N PRO A 164 -7.32 5.03 23.26
CA PRO A 164 -7.85 6.33 22.84
C PRO A 164 -7.57 6.66 21.36
N PHE A 165 -6.46 6.15 20.82
CA PHE A 165 -6.06 6.36 19.43
C PHE A 165 -6.76 5.40 18.47
N PHE A 166 -7.31 4.28 18.96
CA PHE A 166 -8.19 3.44 18.15
C PHE A 166 -9.53 4.15 17.92
N VAL A 167 -10.09 4.81 18.96
CA VAL A 167 -11.36 5.57 18.87
C VAL A 167 -11.25 6.81 17.98
N ALA A 168 -10.08 7.44 17.93
CA ALA A 168 -9.85 8.65 17.16
C ALA A 168 -9.53 8.43 15.66
N ALA A 169 -9.43 7.17 15.20
CA ALA A 169 -8.96 6.81 13.87
C ALA A 169 -10.04 6.57 12.80
#